data_AF-D5P603-F1
#
_entry.id   AF-D5P603-F1
#
_cell.length_a   1.000
_cell.length_b   1.000
_cell.length_c   1.000
_cell.angle_alpha   90.00
_cell.angle_beta   90.00
_cell.angle_gamma   90.00
#
_symmetry.space_group_name_H-M   'P 1'
#
loop_
_entity.id
_entity.type
_entity.pdbx_description
1 polymer ?
#
loop_
_entity_poly.entity_id
_entity_poly.type
_entity_poly.pdbx_seq_one_letter_code
_entity_poly.pdbx_strand_id
1 'polypeptide(L)'
;MRLGRPGDRGCDAAGLVNCRNTPDTSWIVKHDSRGTERLTHDRMHNLVGTLACMHGQLWEDPAIKVIRTLNQYLERTTAMVALRARAAVGMERAAEEIPSDLLGRADRIFDATVRSMNIGANEMAQTLLHGDGHVGQPFVTEGGRMDYAYWQRCLRGAWACDLAYAVISACEPEDRREWEPVGWRPTRLRWPNTAVRHLVSRGVGWLTGSRASGL
;
A
#
# COMPACT_ATOMS: atom_id res chain seq x y z
N MET A 1 -31.76 -7.03 33.16
CA MET A 1 -32.72 -7.47 32.12
C MET A 1 -31.91 -8.15 31.00
N ARG A 2 -32.43 -9.23 30.42
CA ARG A 2 -31.73 -10.37 29.77
C ARG A 2 -30.75 -10.06 28.61
N LEU A 3 -29.62 -10.80 28.68
CA LEU A 3 -28.85 -11.57 27.68
C LEU A 3 -29.07 -11.35 26.15
N GLY A 4 -27.95 -11.30 25.42
CA GLY A 4 -27.82 -11.79 24.04
C GLY A 4 -26.39 -12.29 23.78
N ARG A 5 -26.22 -13.58 23.47
CA ARG A 5 -24.94 -14.18 23.02
C ARG A 5 -24.65 -13.72 21.58
N PRO A 6 -23.39 -13.45 21.19
CA PRO A 6 -23.01 -13.41 19.79
C PRO A 6 -22.39 -14.75 19.38
N GLY A 7 -23.22 -15.63 18.82
CA GLY A 7 -22.80 -16.54 17.75
C GLY A 7 -23.25 -15.94 16.42
N ASP A 8 -22.55 -16.26 15.34
CA ASP A 8 -22.78 -15.86 13.94
C ASP A 8 -22.65 -14.37 13.60
N ARG A 9 -21.42 -13.95 13.29
CA ARG A 9 -21.20 -12.86 12.33
C ARG A 9 -20.13 -13.28 11.33
N GLY A 10 -20.60 -13.61 10.12
CA GLY A 10 -19.77 -13.68 8.93
C GLY A 10 -19.05 -12.35 8.70
N CYS A 11 -18.04 -12.38 7.84
CA CYS A 11 -17.11 -11.29 7.51
C CYS A 11 -17.77 -9.89 7.51
N ASP A 12 -17.81 -9.24 8.68
CA ASP A 12 -18.26 -7.87 8.80
C ASP A 12 -17.14 -6.95 8.33
N ALA A 13 -17.47 -6.17 7.30
CA ALA A 13 -16.63 -5.15 6.69
C ALA A 13 -16.22 -4.10 7.73
N ALA A 14 -15.05 -4.27 8.35
CA ALA A 14 -14.46 -3.26 9.22
C ALA A 14 -13.90 -2.12 8.35
N GLY A 15 -14.47 -0.93 8.57
CA GLY A 15 -14.34 0.27 7.76
C GLY A 15 -12.91 0.80 7.59
N LEU A 16 -12.69 1.32 6.39
CA LEU A 16 -11.62 2.26 6.06
C LEU A 16 -11.74 3.51 6.93
N VAL A 17 -10.95 3.59 8.00
CA VAL A 17 -10.90 4.74 8.90
C VAL A 17 -9.79 5.70 8.46
N ASN A 18 -10.19 6.94 8.14
CA ASN A 18 -9.29 8.08 8.04
C ASN A 18 -8.91 8.54 9.45
N CYS A 19 -7.62 8.45 9.81
CA CYS A 19 -7.10 8.74 11.15
C CYS A 19 -7.23 10.21 11.60
N ARG A 20 -7.70 11.14 10.75
CA ARG A 20 -7.77 12.56 11.12
C ARG A 20 -9.02 12.98 11.87
N ASN A 21 -10.10 12.20 11.87
CA ASN A 21 -11.40 12.63 12.43
C ASN A 21 -12.20 11.49 13.12
N THR A 22 -11.54 10.50 13.70
CA THR A 22 -12.23 9.42 14.41
C THR A 22 -12.44 9.75 15.90
N PRO A 23 -13.67 9.66 16.42
CA PRO A 23 -13.87 9.67 17.86
C PRO A 23 -13.36 8.34 18.41
N ASP A 24 -12.37 8.45 19.30
CA ASP A 24 -11.68 7.38 20.02
C ASP A 24 -10.88 6.36 19.17
N THR A 25 -9.57 6.61 19.04
CA THR A 25 -8.59 5.70 18.43
C THR A 25 -7.93 4.77 19.47
N SER A 26 -8.47 4.64 20.68
CA SER A 26 -7.87 3.80 21.75
C SER A 26 -7.72 2.32 21.38
N TRP A 27 -8.48 1.83 20.39
CA TRP A 27 -8.39 0.47 19.85
C TRP A 27 -7.33 0.31 18.74
N ILE A 28 -6.83 1.41 18.17
CA ILE A 28 -5.67 1.38 17.26
C ILE A 28 -4.44 1.51 18.13
N VAL A 29 -3.89 0.37 18.54
CA VAL A 29 -2.52 0.35 19.01
C VAL A 29 -1.67 0.40 17.74
N LYS A 30 -1.15 1.59 17.41
CA LYS A 30 0.07 1.61 16.60
C LYS A 30 1.03 0.79 17.44
N HIS A 31 1.40 -0.40 16.96
CA HIS A 31 2.46 -1.16 17.57
C HIS A 31 3.58 -0.14 17.79
N ASP A 32 4.19 -0.12 18.96
CA ASP A 32 5.52 0.46 19.11
C ASP A 32 6.47 -0.41 18.28
N SER A 33 6.24 -0.45 16.97
CA SER A 33 7.27 -0.72 16.02
C SER A 33 8.16 0.50 16.14
N ARG A 34 9.14 0.39 17.04
CA ARG A 34 10.52 0.59 16.59
C ARG A 34 10.52 -0.01 15.18
N GLY A 35 10.62 0.81 14.15
CA GLY A 35 10.43 0.44 12.73
C GLY A 35 11.48 -0.54 12.20
N THR A 36 11.95 -1.43 13.08
CA THR A 36 13.08 -2.32 13.07
C THR A 36 12.70 -3.70 13.62
N GLU A 37 11.48 -3.91 14.12
CA GLU A 37 11.01 -5.26 14.48
C GLU A 37 10.69 -6.05 13.23
N ARG A 38 11.39 -7.17 13.05
CA ARG A 38 11.18 -8.11 11.95
C ARG A 38 9.74 -8.62 11.96
N LEU A 39 9.05 -8.51 10.81
CA LEU A 39 7.70 -9.06 10.68
C LEU A 39 7.75 -10.58 10.62
N THR A 40 6.73 -11.22 11.21
CA THR A 40 6.53 -12.66 11.07
C THR A 40 5.80 -12.97 9.77
N HIS A 41 5.92 -14.21 9.29
CA HIS A 41 5.18 -14.71 8.14
C HIS A 41 3.66 -14.42 8.26
N ASP A 42 3.05 -14.69 9.40
CA ASP A 42 1.61 -14.47 9.60
C ASP A 42 1.21 -13.00 9.54
N ARG A 43 2.05 -12.10 10.07
CA ARG A 43 1.83 -10.65 9.98
C ARG A 43 1.94 -10.20 8.52
N MET A 44 2.93 -10.68 7.77
CA MET A 44 3.06 -10.39 6.35
C MET A 44 1.89 -10.96 5.54
N HIS A 45 1.44 -12.18 5.84
CA HIS A 45 0.28 -12.81 5.21
C HIS A 45 -1.00 -12.00 5.45
N ASN A 46 -1.19 -11.44 6.65
CA ASN A 46 -2.31 -10.55 6.93
C ASN A 46 -2.30 -9.29 6.04
N LEU A 47 -1.13 -8.65 5.89
CA LEU A 47 -0.96 -7.45 5.06
C LEU A 47 -1.21 -7.76 3.58
N VAL A 48 -0.59 -8.82 3.06
CA VAL A 48 -0.82 -9.27 1.67
C VAL A 48 -2.29 -9.62 1.45
N GLY A 49 -2.95 -10.24 2.43
CA GLY A 49 -4.38 -10.52 2.40
C GLY A 49 -5.24 -9.26 2.28
N THR A 50 -4.92 -8.19 3.01
CA THR A 50 -5.59 -6.89 2.87
C THR A 50 -5.40 -6.32 1.47
N LEU A 51 -4.17 -6.29 0.95
CA LEU A 51 -3.89 -5.79 -0.40
C LEU A 51 -4.62 -6.62 -1.45
N ALA A 52 -4.60 -7.94 -1.36
CA ALA A 52 -5.29 -8.83 -2.28
C ALA A 52 -6.81 -8.58 -2.30
N CYS A 53 -7.42 -8.39 -1.13
CA CYS A 53 -8.84 -8.05 -1.02
C CYS A 53 -9.15 -6.72 -1.72
N MET A 54 -8.42 -5.66 -1.38
CA MET A 54 -8.58 -4.34 -1.98
C MET A 54 -8.39 -4.36 -3.50
N HIS A 55 -7.30 -5.00 -3.96
CA HIS A 55 -6.97 -5.09 -5.37
C HIS A 55 -8.01 -5.88 -6.16
N GLY A 56 -8.50 -7.00 -5.61
CA GLY A 56 -9.52 -7.81 -6.25
C GLY A 56 -10.86 -7.08 -6.35
N GLN A 57 -11.25 -6.37 -5.29
CA GLN A 57 -12.52 -5.64 -5.23
C GLN A 57 -12.65 -4.52 -6.28
N LEU A 58 -11.53 -3.90 -6.65
CA LEU A 58 -11.49 -2.79 -7.60
C LEU A 58 -10.70 -3.13 -8.88
N TRP A 59 -10.60 -4.43 -9.18
CA TRP A 59 -9.92 -4.93 -10.37
C TRP A 59 -10.60 -4.43 -11.64
N GLU A 60 -9.89 -3.61 -12.41
CA GLU A 60 -10.36 -2.95 -13.64
C GLU A 60 -11.70 -2.20 -13.50
N ASP A 61 -12.06 -1.82 -12.26
CA ASP A 61 -13.33 -1.17 -11.99
C ASP A 61 -13.37 0.24 -12.62
N PRO A 62 -14.45 0.67 -13.28
CA PRO A 62 -14.51 2.01 -13.84
C PRO A 62 -14.39 3.14 -12.79
N ALA A 63 -14.73 2.89 -11.52
CA ALA A 63 -14.68 3.84 -10.43
C ALA A 63 -13.27 4.38 -10.13
N ILE A 64 -12.22 3.59 -10.39
CA ILE A 64 -10.84 4.02 -10.11
C ILE A 64 -10.30 5.01 -11.15
N LYS A 65 -11.02 5.28 -12.24
CA LYS A 65 -10.56 6.17 -13.32
C LYS A 65 -10.27 7.60 -12.87
N VAL A 66 -10.93 8.05 -11.80
CA VAL A 66 -10.73 9.38 -11.20
C VAL A 66 -9.47 9.45 -10.33
N ILE A 67 -8.85 8.31 -10.02
CA ILE A 67 -7.71 8.20 -9.12
C ILE A 67 -6.42 8.39 -9.92
N ARG A 68 -5.48 9.10 -9.29
CA ARG A 68 -4.16 9.41 -9.84
C ARG A 68 -3.39 8.14 -10.19
N THR A 69 -2.74 8.12 -11.35
CA THR A 69 -1.89 6.99 -11.76
C THR A 69 -0.51 7.03 -11.10
N LEU A 70 0.20 5.91 -11.11
CA LEU A 70 1.62 5.83 -10.71
C LEU A 70 2.49 6.87 -11.45
N ASN A 71 2.29 7.06 -12.75
CA ASN A 71 3.05 8.03 -13.55
C ASN A 71 2.78 9.48 -13.12
N GLN A 72 1.51 9.82 -12.89
CA GLN A 72 1.16 11.16 -12.40
C GLN A 72 1.73 11.42 -11.00
N TYR A 73 1.84 10.38 -10.17
CA TYR A 73 2.52 10.48 -8.88
C TYR A 73 4.02 10.70 -9.05
N LEU A 74 4.69 9.93 -9.91
CA LEU A 74 6.11 10.08 -10.20
C LEU A 74 6.44 11.48 -10.74
N GLU A 75 5.65 11.98 -11.70
CA GLU A 75 5.81 13.31 -12.31
C GLU A 75 5.72 14.41 -11.25
N ARG A 76 4.63 14.43 -10.47
CA ARG A 76 4.42 15.44 -9.42
C ARG A 76 5.50 15.38 -8.35
N THR A 77 5.88 14.19 -7.92
CA THR A 77 6.91 14.04 -6.88
C THR A 77 8.27 14.46 -7.40
N THR A 78 8.60 14.13 -8.66
CA THR A 78 9.83 14.60 -9.30
C THR A 78 9.86 16.12 -9.38
N ALA A 79 8.75 16.76 -9.74
CA ALA A 79 8.64 18.22 -9.78
C ALA A 79 8.78 18.88 -8.40
N MET A 80 8.32 18.22 -7.33
CA MET A 80 8.38 18.76 -5.97
C MET A 80 9.76 18.61 -5.31
N VAL A 81 10.44 17.47 -5.49
CA VAL A 81 11.66 17.15 -4.71
C VAL A 81 12.87 16.75 -5.55
N ALA A 82 12.79 16.81 -6.88
CA ALA A 82 13.86 16.37 -7.78
C ALA A 82 14.32 14.92 -7.47
N LEU A 83 13.39 13.97 -7.55
CA LEU A 83 13.58 12.58 -7.10
C LEU A 83 14.88 11.92 -7.58
N ARG A 84 15.29 12.15 -8.84
CA ARG A 84 16.54 11.59 -9.37
C ARG A 84 17.76 12.03 -8.57
N ALA A 85 17.89 13.34 -8.32
CA ALA A 85 18.97 13.88 -7.50
C ALA A 85 18.87 13.38 -6.05
N ARG A 86 17.65 13.23 -5.52
CA ARG A 86 17.44 12.71 -4.17
C ARG A 86 17.78 11.23 -4.04
N ALA A 87 17.64 10.43 -5.10
CA ALA A 87 18.09 9.05 -5.10
C ALA A 87 19.61 8.95 -4.92
N ALA A 88 20.39 9.81 -5.58
CA ALA A 88 21.84 9.87 -5.40
C ALA A 88 22.24 10.26 -3.97
N VAL A 89 21.60 11.31 -3.42
CA VAL A 89 21.82 11.74 -2.03
C VAL A 89 21.41 10.65 -1.03
N GLY A 90 20.32 9.95 -1.28
CA GLY A 90 19.87 8.83 -0.46
C GLY A 90 20.88 7.69 -0.46
N MET A 91 21.43 7.34 -1.61
CA MET A 91 22.47 6.32 -1.74
C MET A 91 23.74 6.69 -0.97
N GLU A 92 24.18 7.94 -1.04
CA GLU A 92 25.35 8.42 -0.28
C GLU A 92 25.10 8.32 1.24
N ARG A 93 23.93 8.77 1.71
CA ARG A 93 23.60 8.78 3.13
C ARG A 93 23.35 7.41 3.73
N ALA A 94 22.92 6.46 2.90
CA ALA A 94 22.64 5.08 3.30
C ALA A 94 23.73 4.11 2.80
N ALA A 95 24.95 4.59 2.51
CA ALA A 95 25.99 3.79 1.89
C ALA A 95 26.37 2.55 2.74
N GLU A 96 26.24 2.63 4.06
CA GLU A 96 26.51 1.52 5.00
C GLU A 96 25.44 0.41 4.93
N GLU A 97 24.22 0.74 4.47
CA GLU A 97 23.08 -0.18 4.37
C GLU A 97 22.94 -0.77 2.95
N ILE A 98 23.60 -0.17 1.96
CA ILE A 98 23.47 -0.54 0.55
C ILE A 98 24.61 -1.50 0.17
N PRO A 99 24.31 -2.65 -0.45
CA PRO A 99 25.34 -3.54 -0.99
C PRO A 99 26.35 -2.78 -1.86
N SER A 100 27.64 -3.05 -1.64
CA SER A 100 28.74 -2.29 -2.25
C SER A 100 28.73 -2.34 -3.79
N ASP A 101 28.18 -3.40 -4.38
CA ASP A 101 28.00 -3.55 -5.81
C ASP A 101 26.87 -2.69 -6.40
N LEU A 102 26.01 -2.12 -5.56
CA LEU A 102 24.96 -1.17 -5.93
C LEU A 102 25.37 0.29 -5.74
N LEU A 103 26.41 0.57 -4.96
CA LEU A 103 26.94 1.92 -4.78
C LEU A 103 27.40 2.52 -6.12
N GLY A 104 27.15 3.81 -6.30
CA GLY A 104 27.43 4.53 -7.56
C GLY A 104 26.44 4.23 -8.70
N ARG A 105 25.40 3.41 -8.48
CA ARG A 105 24.42 3.04 -9.52
C ARG A 105 23.06 3.73 -9.35
N ALA A 106 23.01 4.87 -8.65
CA ALA A 106 21.77 5.59 -8.35
C ALA A 106 20.93 5.90 -9.61
N ASP A 107 21.57 6.35 -10.69
CA ASP A 107 20.88 6.63 -11.96
C ASP A 107 20.23 5.39 -12.56
N ARG A 108 20.98 4.28 -12.64
CA ARG A 108 20.47 3.01 -13.16
C ARG A 108 19.28 2.51 -12.34
N ILE A 109 19.35 2.59 -11.01
CA ILE A 109 18.27 2.17 -10.12
C ILE A 109 17.06 3.09 -10.29
N PHE A 110 17.27 4.40 -10.39
CA PHE A 110 16.19 5.35 -10.64
C PHE A 110 15.49 5.08 -11.97
N ASP A 111 16.24 4.87 -13.06
CA ASP A 111 15.68 4.57 -14.38
C ASP A 111 14.91 3.24 -14.39
N ALA A 112 15.37 2.24 -13.62
CA ALA A 112 14.64 0.99 -13.43
C ALA A 112 13.32 1.20 -12.66
N THR A 113 13.31 2.03 -11.62
CA THR A 113 12.10 2.40 -10.87
C THR A 113 11.11 3.16 -11.76
N VAL A 114 11.57 4.11 -12.57
CA VAL A 114 10.71 4.83 -13.54
C VAL A 114 10.10 3.84 -14.53
N ARG A 115 10.89 2.89 -15.03
CA ARG A 115 10.40 1.85 -15.94
C ARG A 115 9.35 0.96 -15.28
N SER A 116 9.55 0.49 -14.05
CA SER A 116 8.58 -0.36 -13.35
C SER A 116 7.27 0.38 -13.08
N MET A 117 7.33 1.67 -12.74
CA MET A 117 6.14 2.50 -12.56
C MET A 117 5.37 2.70 -13.87
N ASN A 118 6.08 2.87 -14.99
CA ASN A 118 5.46 2.97 -16.32
C ASN A 118 4.73 1.67 -16.72
N ILE A 119 5.37 0.51 -16.52
CA ILE A 119 4.75 -0.80 -16.75
C ILE A 119 3.48 -0.93 -15.89
N GLY A 120 3.59 -0.61 -14.60
CA GLY A 120 2.46 -0.69 -13.68
C GLY A 120 1.32 0.29 -14.00
N ALA A 121 1.61 1.41 -14.63
CA ALA A 121 0.62 2.42 -15.02
C ALA A 121 -0.09 2.09 -16.35
N ASN A 122 0.59 1.43 -17.29
CA ASN A 122 0.13 1.39 -18.69
C ASN A 122 -0.01 -0.01 -19.28
N GLU A 123 0.73 -1.01 -18.78
CA GLU A 123 0.85 -2.32 -19.43
C GLU A 123 0.17 -3.45 -18.65
N MET A 124 -0.23 -3.19 -17.41
CA MET A 124 -0.85 -4.16 -16.52
C MET A 124 -2.29 -3.79 -16.19
N ALA A 125 -3.09 -4.79 -15.80
CA ALA A 125 -4.44 -4.56 -15.29
C ALA A 125 -4.43 -3.57 -14.12
N GLN A 126 -5.36 -2.62 -14.14
CA GLN A 126 -5.41 -1.50 -13.21
C GLN A 126 -6.32 -1.83 -12.04
N THR A 127 -5.89 -1.49 -10.82
CA THR A 127 -6.70 -1.57 -9.61
C THR A 127 -6.43 -0.38 -8.68
N LEU A 128 -7.18 -0.26 -7.59
CA LEU A 128 -6.85 0.65 -6.50
C LEU A 128 -5.59 0.16 -5.79
N LEU A 129 -4.67 1.08 -5.58
CA LEU A 129 -3.46 0.88 -4.79
C LEU A 129 -3.57 1.66 -3.48
N HIS A 130 -3.02 1.09 -2.41
CA HIS A 130 -2.67 1.80 -1.19
C HIS A 130 -1.63 2.89 -1.50
N GLY A 131 -0.67 2.59 -2.37
CA GLY A 131 0.30 3.55 -2.91
C GLY A 131 1.40 3.98 -1.93
N ASP A 132 1.44 3.40 -0.73
CA ASP A 132 2.49 3.64 0.26
C ASP A 132 2.63 2.48 1.27
N GLY A 133 2.28 1.25 0.89
CA GLY A 133 2.12 0.11 1.80
C GLY A 133 3.41 -0.47 2.41
N HIS A 134 4.38 0.38 2.79
CA HIS A 134 5.64 -0.02 3.41
C HIS A 134 5.47 -0.38 4.91
N VAL A 135 6.47 -1.05 5.49
CA VAL A 135 6.48 -1.57 6.88
C VAL A 135 6.14 -0.55 7.99
N GLY A 136 6.23 0.75 7.69
CA GLY A 136 5.92 1.82 8.64
C GLY A 136 4.45 2.24 8.68
N GLN A 137 3.62 1.79 7.73
CA GLN A 137 2.19 2.11 7.66
C GLN A 137 1.27 1.17 8.46
N PRO A 138 1.60 -0.12 8.66
CA PRO A 138 0.74 -1.02 9.41
C PRO A 138 0.52 -0.66 10.88
N PHE A 139 -0.58 -1.17 11.42
CA PHE A 139 -0.90 -1.22 12.85
C PHE A 139 -1.32 -2.63 13.26
N VAL A 140 -1.41 -2.89 14.56
CA VAL A 140 -1.89 -4.17 15.09
C VAL A 140 -3.20 -3.94 15.84
N THR A 141 -4.22 -4.71 15.51
CA THR A 141 -5.51 -4.67 16.20
C THR A 141 -5.39 -5.27 17.60
N GLU A 142 -6.37 -5.00 18.47
CA GLU A 142 -6.46 -5.66 19.79
C GLU A 142 -6.41 -7.20 19.70
N GLY A 143 -6.98 -7.77 18.63
CA GLY A 143 -6.94 -9.21 18.34
C GLY A 143 -5.61 -9.72 17.77
N GLY A 144 -4.55 -8.90 17.72
CA GLY A 144 -3.22 -9.28 17.24
C GLY A 144 -3.07 -9.35 15.73
N ARG A 145 -4.11 -9.03 14.95
CA ARG A 145 -4.04 -9.00 13.48
C ARG A 145 -3.36 -7.71 13.02
N MET A 146 -2.42 -7.83 12.08
CA MET A 146 -1.77 -6.67 11.45
C MET A 146 -2.56 -6.20 10.23
N ASP A 147 -2.75 -4.88 10.08
CA ASP A 147 -3.45 -4.28 8.94
C ASP A 147 -2.90 -2.88 8.59
N TYR A 148 -3.33 -2.31 7.46
CA TYR A 148 -2.85 -1.03 6.94
C TYR A 148 -3.63 0.19 7.48
N ALA A 149 -2.88 1.21 7.90
CA ALA A 149 -3.39 2.56 8.15
C ALA A 149 -2.91 3.53 7.06
N TYR A 150 -3.29 4.81 7.18
CA TYR A 150 -2.73 5.92 6.39
C TYR A 150 -2.97 5.84 4.87
N TRP A 151 -4.25 5.84 4.51
CA TRP A 151 -4.76 5.75 3.14
C TRP A 151 -4.66 7.04 2.31
N GLN A 152 -3.93 8.07 2.75
CA GLN A 152 -3.84 9.36 2.03
C GLN A 152 -3.11 9.28 0.68
N ARG A 153 -2.48 8.14 0.40
CA ARG A 153 -1.60 7.91 -0.76
C ARG A 153 -2.22 7.03 -1.84
N CYS A 154 -3.51 6.75 -1.79
CA CYS A 154 -4.13 5.86 -2.77
C CYS A 154 -3.87 6.29 -4.22
N LEU A 155 -3.48 5.33 -5.05
CA LEU A 155 -3.20 5.50 -6.47
C LEU A 155 -3.99 4.48 -7.29
N ARG A 156 -3.89 4.59 -8.60
CA ARG A 156 -4.29 3.56 -9.55
C ARG A 156 -3.07 3.04 -10.29
N GLY A 157 -2.98 1.73 -10.42
CA GLY A 157 -1.89 1.05 -11.11
C GLY A 157 -1.97 -0.47 -10.95
N ALA A 158 -0.87 -1.14 -11.25
CA ALA A 158 -0.72 -2.57 -11.05
C ALA A 158 -0.63 -2.94 -9.57
N TRP A 159 -1.38 -3.98 -9.18
CA TRP A 159 -1.32 -4.60 -7.84
C TRP A 159 0.11 -4.95 -7.39
N ALA A 160 0.97 -5.32 -8.35
CA ALA A 160 2.35 -5.71 -8.08
C ALA A 160 3.17 -4.59 -7.45
N CYS A 161 2.82 -3.32 -7.64
CA CYS A 161 3.54 -2.20 -7.02
C CYS A 161 3.37 -2.18 -5.50
N ASP A 162 2.16 -2.38 -4.98
CA ASP A 162 1.93 -2.44 -3.53
C ASP A 162 2.53 -3.71 -2.93
N LEU A 163 2.39 -4.86 -3.59
CA LEU A 163 3.00 -6.10 -3.10
C LEU A 163 4.53 -5.96 -3.01
N ALA A 164 5.17 -5.49 -4.08
CA ALA A 164 6.62 -5.32 -4.10
C ALA A 164 7.07 -4.34 -3.01
N TYR A 165 6.37 -3.22 -2.82
CA TYR A 165 6.78 -2.23 -1.82
C TYR A 165 6.58 -2.75 -0.38
N ALA A 166 5.49 -3.46 -0.12
CA ALA A 166 5.25 -4.11 1.15
C ALA A 166 6.35 -5.13 1.47
N VAL A 167 6.59 -6.09 0.57
CA VAL A 167 7.58 -7.15 0.77
C VAL A 167 9.00 -6.58 0.89
N ILE A 168 9.38 -5.65 0.02
CA ILE A 168 10.75 -5.10 -0.02
C ILE A 168 11.08 -4.31 1.25
N SER A 169 10.09 -3.64 1.83
CA SER A 169 10.30 -2.85 3.06
C SER A 169 10.14 -3.65 4.35
N ALA A 170 9.47 -4.80 4.32
CA ALA A 170 9.09 -5.55 5.52
C ALA A 170 9.91 -6.81 5.78
N CYS A 171 10.37 -7.49 4.73
CA CYS A 171 10.93 -8.84 4.82
C CYS A 171 12.42 -8.82 4.56
N GLU A 172 13.19 -9.59 5.31
CA GLU A 172 14.59 -9.87 4.95
C GLU A 172 14.67 -10.71 3.67
N PRO A 173 15.77 -10.66 2.90
CA PRO A 173 15.93 -11.48 1.70
C PRO A 173 15.73 -12.98 1.94
N GLU A 174 16.11 -13.48 3.11
CA GLU A 174 15.96 -14.89 3.52
C GLU A 174 14.48 -15.24 3.70
N ASP A 175 13.71 -14.39 4.39
CA ASP A 175 12.27 -14.58 4.59
C ASP A 175 11.53 -14.67 3.25
N ARG A 176 11.88 -13.80 2.30
CA ARG A 176 11.26 -13.81 0.96
C ARG A 176 11.49 -15.14 0.24
N ARG A 177 12.71 -15.67 0.32
CA ARG A 177 13.07 -16.96 -0.29
C ARG A 177 12.40 -18.15 0.39
N GLU A 178 12.19 -18.07 1.70
CA GLU A 178 11.52 -19.12 2.48
C GLU A 178 10.00 -19.12 2.29
N TRP A 179 9.39 -17.93 2.24
CA TRP A 179 7.94 -17.75 2.25
C TRP A 179 7.32 -17.76 0.86
N GLU A 180 8.12 -17.51 -0.20
CA GLU A 180 7.67 -17.74 -1.57
C GLU A 180 7.42 -19.25 -1.78
N PRO A 181 6.18 -19.67 -2.09
CA PRO A 181 5.93 -21.09 -2.31
C PRO A 181 6.71 -21.56 -3.53
N VAL A 182 7.41 -22.70 -3.41
CA VAL A 182 7.97 -23.42 -4.55
C VAL A 182 6.81 -23.77 -5.50
N GLY A 183 6.65 -22.98 -6.59
CA GLY A 183 5.64 -23.24 -7.62
C GLY A 183 4.58 -22.16 -7.86
N TRP A 184 4.74 -20.92 -7.38
CA TRP A 184 3.83 -19.82 -7.74
C TRP A 184 3.70 -19.67 -9.27
N ARG A 185 2.52 -20.00 -9.82
CA ARG A 185 2.09 -19.69 -11.20
C ARG A 185 1.05 -18.56 -11.14
N PRO A 186 1.17 -17.46 -11.91
CA PRO A 186 0.31 -16.28 -11.77
C PRO A 186 -1.12 -16.43 -12.33
N THR A 187 -1.71 -17.63 -12.30
CA THR A 187 -3.01 -17.88 -12.95
C THR A 187 -4.05 -18.45 -11.99
N ARG A 188 -5.15 -17.69 -11.88
CA ARG A 188 -6.46 -18.02 -11.29
C ARG A 188 -6.56 -17.85 -9.78
N LEU A 189 -6.53 -16.60 -9.35
CA LEU A 189 -7.31 -16.19 -8.20
C LEU A 189 -8.63 -15.54 -8.71
N ARG A 190 -9.78 -16.21 -8.56
CA ARG A 190 -11.15 -15.63 -8.75
C ARG A 190 -11.79 -15.25 -7.39
N TRP A 191 -11.83 -13.96 -7.05
CA TRP A 191 -12.27 -13.47 -5.73
C TRP A 191 -13.69 -12.87 -5.89
N PRO A 192 -14.70 -13.31 -5.12
CA PRO A 192 -16.06 -12.79 -5.24
C PRO A 192 -16.18 -11.35 -4.69
N ASN A 193 -16.63 -10.44 -5.55
CA ASN A 193 -16.76 -9.01 -5.32
C ASN A 193 -18.04 -8.65 -4.56
N THR A 194 -17.95 -8.38 -3.26
CA THR A 194 -18.96 -7.57 -2.54
C THR A 194 -18.32 -6.91 -1.32
N ALA A 195 -17.89 -5.63 -1.41
CA ALA A 195 -17.96 -4.61 -0.33
C ALA A 195 -16.93 -3.45 -0.46
N VAL A 196 -16.99 -2.59 -1.49
CA VAL A 196 -16.44 -1.19 -1.41
C VAL A 196 -17.31 -0.19 -2.19
N ARG A 197 -18.58 -0.48 -2.47
CA ARG A 197 -19.46 0.47 -3.19
C ARG A 197 -19.76 1.77 -2.41
N HIS A 198 -19.41 1.86 -1.13
CA HIS A 198 -19.75 3.02 -0.28
C HIS A 198 -18.66 4.10 -0.16
N LEU A 199 -17.39 3.82 -0.52
CA LEU A 199 -16.33 4.83 -0.40
C LEU A 199 -16.27 5.80 -1.59
N VAL A 200 -16.73 5.36 -2.76
CA VAL A 200 -16.71 6.16 -4.01
C VAL A 200 -17.89 7.14 -4.08
N SER A 201 -19.01 6.85 -3.41
CA SER A 201 -20.25 7.64 -3.52
C SER A 201 -20.33 8.85 -2.58
N ARG A 202 -19.43 8.98 -1.59
CA ARG A 202 -19.43 10.10 -0.64
C ARG A 202 -18.04 10.75 -0.52
N GLY A 203 -17.77 11.76 -1.36
CA GLY A 203 -16.80 12.81 -1.03
C GLY A 203 -15.53 12.88 -1.89
N VAL A 204 -15.67 13.05 -3.21
CA VAL A 204 -14.61 13.59 -4.08
C VAL A 204 -14.45 15.10 -3.82
N GLY A 205 -14.05 15.47 -2.60
CA GLY A 205 -13.79 16.86 -2.21
C GLY A 205 -12.34 17.18 -1.92
N TRP A 206 -11.48 16.15 -1.72
CA TRP A 206 -10.13 16.34 -1.19
C TRP A 206 -8.99 16.03 -2.18
N LEU A 207 -9.31 15.49 -3.36
CA LEU A 207 -8.29 15.11 -4.37
C LEU A 207 -7.99 16.22 -5.40
N THR A 208 -8.83 17.25 -5.50
CA THR A 208 -8.61 18.41 -6.36
C THR A 208 -8.17 19.60 -5.51
N GLY A 209 -6.86 19.73 -5.30
CA GLY A 209 -6.27 20.97 -4.84
C GLY A 209 -6.45 22.07 -5.88
N SER A 210 -7.60 22.72 -5.91
CA SER A 210 -7.79 24.03 -6.53
C SER A 210 -8.44 24.94 -5.48
N ARG A 211 -7.65 25.86 -4.93
CA ARG A 211 -8.20 27.01 -4.22
C ARG A 211 -8.94 27.85 -5.25
N ALA A 212 -10.27 27.85 -5.21
CA ALA A 212 -11.05 28.96 -5.72
C ALA A 212 -11.25 29.93 -4.55
N SER A 213 -10.37 30.92 -4.47
CA SER A 213 -10.58 32.14 -3.71
C SER A 213 -11.51 33.06 -4.50
N GLY A 214 -12.53 33.61 -3.85
CA GLY A 214 -13.26 34.78 -4.37
C GLY A 214 -14.77 34.68 -4.20
N LEU A 215 -15.31 35.68 -3.50
CA LEU A 215 -16.72 36.04 -3.33
C LEU A 215 -17.48 36.12 -4.66
#